data_AF-A0AB72XLX0-F1
#
_entry.id   AF-A0AB72XLX0-F1
#
_cell.length_a   1.000
_cell.length_b   1.000
_cell.length_c   1.000
_cell.angle_alpha   90.00
_cell.angle_beta   90.00
_cell.angle_gamma   90.00
#
_symmetry.space_group_name_H-M   'P 1'
#
loop_
_entity.id
_entity.type
_entity.pdbx_description
1 polymer ?
#
loop_
_entity_poly.entity_id
_entity_poly.type
_entity_poly.pdbx_seq_one_letter_code
_entity_poly.pdbx_strand_id
1 'polypeptide(L)'
;MPSLPDRLASILRDVLPAEEEPDGALTVRHDGTFASLRVVSIAEDLELVSLTQILAWDLPLTKRLTEQVAKQARDINFGSVSLREKVSEKAARRSSGRPASNTADVMLRYNFPGTGLTDDALRTLILLVLETGATIRSALVG
;
A
#
# COMPACT_ATOMS: atom_id res chain seq x y z
N MET A 1 -28.88 -6.46 -2.29
CA MET A 1 -27.88 -5.42 -2.58
C MET A 1 -26.57 -6.12 -2.88
N PRO A 2 -25.74 -5.62 -3.82
CA PRO A 2 -24.44 -6.22 -4.10
C PRO A 2 -23.58 -6.23 -2.84
N SER A 3 -22.75 -7.27 -2.68
CA SER A 3 -21.84 -7.37 -1.54
C SER A 3 -20.78 -6.25 -1.61
N LEU A 4 -20.15 -5.91 -0.48
CA LEU A 4 -19.07 -4.91 -0.49
C LEU A 4 -17.91 -5.31 -1.43
N PRO A 5 -17.48 -6.59 -1.54
CA PRO A 5 -16.53 -7.03 -2.57
C PRO A 5 -16.99 -6.73 -3.99
N ASP A 6 -18.24 -7.06 -4.34
CA ASP A 6 -18.77 -6.83 -5.71
C ASP A 6 -18.80 -5.34 -6.05
N ARG A 7 -19.21 -4.51 -5.07
CA ARG A 7 -19.21 -3.06 -5.19
C ARG A 7 -17.80 -2.53 -5.41
N LEU A 8 -16.84 -2.98 -4.59
CA LEU A 8 -15.44 -2.57 -4.68
C LEU A 8 -14.83 -2.88 -6.05
N ALA A 9 -15.06 -4.10 -6.57
CA ALA A 9 -14.58 -4.51 -7.88
C ALA A 9 -15.22 -3.67 -9.00
N SER A 10 -16.54 -3.47 -8.95
CA SER A 10 -17.27 -2.68 -9.94
C SER A 10 -16.78 -1.23 -9.98
N ILE A 11 -16.71 -0.54 -8.83
CA ILE A 11 -16.41 0.89 -8.82
C ILE A 11 -14.97 1.20 -9.22
N LEU A 12 -14.02 0.28 -9.01
CA LEU A 12 -12.61 0.52 -9.32
C LEU A 12 -12.29 0.21 -10.78
N ARG A 13 -12.89 -0.84 -11.36
CA ARG A 13 -12.70 -1.18 -12.78
C ARG A 13 -13.08 -0.06 -13.74
N ASP A 14 -14.03 0.78 -13.35
CA ASP A 14 -14.47 1.92 -14.16
C ASP A 14 -13.40 3.01 -14.30
N VAL A 15 -12.44 3.08 -13.37
CA VAL A 15 -11.54 4.25 -13.23
C VAL A 15 -10.05 3.90 -13.27
N LEU A 16 -9.68 2.63 -13.03
CA LEU A 16 -8.28 2.19 -13.06
C LEU A 16 -8.13 0.70 -13.37
N PRO A 17 -6.95 0.25 -13.87
CA PRO A 17 -6.68 -1.16 -14.11
C PRO A 17 -6.79 -1.96 -12.81
N ALA A 18 -7.77 -2.86 -12.76
CA ALA A 18 -8.08 -3.69 -11.59
C ALA A 18 -8.25 -5.16 -11.98
N GLU A 19 -7.56 -6.04 -11.27
CA GLU A 19 -7.54 -7.49 -11.46
C GLU A 19 -8.08 -8.17 -10.20
N GLU A 20 -9.06 -9.07 -10.36
CA GLU A 20 -9.49 -9.92 -9.25
C GLU A 20 -8.54 -11.11 -9.12
N GLU A 21 -8.06 -11.32 -7.90
CA GLU A 21 -7.15 -12.41 -7.57
C GLU A 21 -7.92 -13.66 -7.12
N PRO A 22 -7.35 -14.88 -7.29
CA PRO A 22 -8.00 -16.12 -6.86
C PRO A 22 -8.36 -16.19 -5.38
N ASP A 23 -7.69 -15.40 -4.54
CA ASP A 23 -7.93 -15.33 -3.10
C ASP A 23 -8.99 -14.27 -2.72
N GLY A 24 -9.63 -13.62 -3.70
CA GLY A 24 -10.64 -12.57 -3.51
C GLY A 24 -10.10 -11.18 -3.21
N ALA A 25 -8.79 -10.96 -3.30
CA ALA A 25 -8.24 -9.60 -3.34
C ALA A 25 -8.49 -8.95 -4.70
N LEU A 26 -8.46 -7.62 -4.72
CA LEU A 26 -8.41 -6.83 -5.93
C LEU A 26 -7.03 -6.16 -6.03
N THR A 27 -6.26 -6.53 -7.05
CA THR A 27 -5.00 -5.87 -7.39
C THR A 27 -5.27 -4.69 -8.30
N VAL A 28 -4.74 -3.53 -7.95
CA VAL A 28 -4.89 -2.30 -8.72
C VAL A 28 -3.55 -1.67 -9.05
N ARG A 29 -3.46 -0.98 -10.19
CA ARG A 29 -2.26 -0.24 -10.60
C ARG A 29 -2.59 1.25 -10.71
N HIS A 30 -1.78 2.09 -10.06
CA HIS A 30 -1.95 3.54 -10.04
C HIS A 30 -0.58 4.23 -10.02
N ASP A 31 -0.29 5.07 -11.01
CA ASP A 31 0.91 5.93 -11.08
C ASP A 31 2.24 5.27 -10.67
N GLY A 32 2.51 4.11 -11.27
CA GLY A 32 3.76 3.36 -11.05
C GLY A 32 3.84 2.64 -9.71
N THR A 33 2.75 2.60 -8.96
CA THR A 33 2.54 1.74 -7.79
C THR A 33 1.54 0.63 -8.12
N PHE A 34 1.48 -0.39 -7.26
CA PHE A 34 0.36 -1.31 -7.21
C PHE A 34 -0.15 -1.41 -5.77
N ALA A 35 -1.45 -1.66 -5.63
CA ALA A 35 -2.08 -1.92 -4.35
C ALA A 35 -2.93 -3.18 -4.39
N SER A 36 -3.02 -3.84 -3.25
CA SER A 36 -3.97 -4.92 -3.00
C SER A 36 -5.07 -4.38 -2.09
N LEU A 37 -6.31 -4.57 -2.49
CA LEU A 37 -7.50 -4.28 -1.69
C LEU A 37 -8.21 -5.57 -1.33
N ARG A 38 -8.70 -5.67 -0.10
CA ARG A 38 -9.48 -6.81 0.37
C ARG A 38 -10.57 -6.35 1.32
N VAL A 39 -11.76 -6.90 1.18
CA VAL A 39 -12.81 -6.78 2.19
C VAL A 39 -12.59 -7.82 3.27
N VAL A 40 -12.61 -7.40 4.54
CA VAL A 40 -12.44 -8.26 5.70
C VAL A 40 -13.58 -8.00 6.68
N SER A 41 -14.38 -9.03 6.97
CA SER A 41 -15.36 -8.98 8.06
C SER A 41 -14.63 -9.20 9.39
N ILE A 42 -14.77 -8.24 10.33
CA ILE A 42 -14.14 -8.32 11.66
C ILE A 42 -15.16 -8.48 12.78
N ALA A 43 -16.43 -8.14 12.53
CA ALA A 43 -17.57 -8.41 13.38
C ALA A 43 -18.86 -8.38 12.54
N GLU A 44 -19.99 -8.74 13.15
CA GLU A 44 -21.32 -8.54 12.55
C GLU A 44 -21.50 -7.06 12.16
N ASP A 45 -22.00 -6.82 10.95
CA ASP A 45 -22.18 -5.50 10.33
C ASP A 45 -20.92 -4.62 10.20
N LEU A 46 -19.73 -5.16 10.49
CA LEU A 46 -18.47 -4.44 10.41
C LEU A 46 -17.51 -5.09 9.42
N GLU A 47 -17.55 -4.59 8.18
CA GLU A 47 -16.62 -4.93 7.11
C GLU A 47 -15.61 -3.80 6.92
N LEU A 48 -14.33 -4.16 6.90
CA LEU A 48 -13.24 -3.25 6.57
C LEU A 48 -12.78 -3.47 5.14
N VAL A 49 -12.44 -2.39 4.45
CA VAL A 49 -11.58 -2.44 3.26
C VAL A 49 -10.15 -2.27 3.73
N SER A 50 -9.34 -3.31 3.54
CA SER A 50 -7.90 -3.30 3.76
C SER A 50 -7.20 -2.96 2.45
N LEU A 51 -6.47 -1.84 2.42
CA LEU A 51 -5.67 -1.40 1.29
C LEU A 51 -4.19 -1.44 1.69
N THR A 52 -3.39 -2.20 0.94
CA THR A 52 -1.92 -2.17 1.03
C THR A 52 -1.34 -1.78 -0.31
N GLN A 53 -0.68 -0.63 -0.37
CA GLN A 53 0.00 -0.13 -1.56
C GLN A 53 1.50 -0.21 -1.37
N ILE A 54 2.18 -0.75 -2.37
CA ILE A 54 3.64 -0.79 -2.37
C ILE A 54 4.17 0.45 -3.07
N LEU A 55 4.95 1.24 -2.33
CA LEU A 55 5.45 2.53 -2.79
C LEU A 55 6.80 2.37 -3.48
N ALA A 56 7.68 1.54 -2.90
CA ALA A 56 8.98 1.25 -3.47
C ALA A 56 9.53 -0.09 -2.95
N TRP A 57 10.28 -0.76 -3.82
CA TRP A 57 10.96 -2.03 -3.52
C TRP A 57 12.47 -1.81 -3.49
N ASP A 58 13.15 -2.57 -2.66
CA ASP A 58 14.61 -2.75 -2.69
C ASP A 58 15.41 -1.44 -2.64
N LEU A 59 14.87 -0.42 -1.98
CA LEU A 59 15.59 0.84 -1.82
C LEU A 59 16.83 0.63 -0.93
N PRO A 60 17.98 1.22 -1.26
CA PRO A 60 19.13 1.20 -0.37
C PRO A 60 18.76 1.74 1.02
N LEU A 61 18.98 0.94 2.06
CA LEU A 61 18.69 1.36 3.42
C LEU A 61 19.71 2.41 3.87
N THR A 62 19.28 3.67 3.85
CA THR A 62 20.09 4.82 4.24
C THR A 62 19.39 5.63 5.31
N LYS A 63 20.16 6.40 6.10
CA LYS A 63 19.59 7.33 7.08
C LYS A 63 18.61 8.31 6.43
N ARG A 64 18.93 8.80 5.23
CA ARG A 64 18.06 9.69 4.44
C ARG A 64 16.72 9.04 4.12
N LEU A 65 16.72 7.78 3.68
CA LEU A 65 15.49 7.03 3.42
C LEU A 65 14.63 6.93 4.69
N THR A 66 15.23 6.54 5.82
CA THR A 66 14.51 6.42 7.09
C THR A 66 13.93 7.75 7.54
N GLU A 67 14.67 8.85 7.43
CA GLU A 67 14.20 10.20 7.75
C GLU A 67 13.06 10.66 6.83
N GLN A 68 13.16 10.38 5.52
CA GLN A 68 12.09 10.68 4.56
C GLN A 68 10.82 9.89 4.87
N VAL A 69 10.92 8.58 5.11
CA VAL A 69 9.76 7.76 5.47
C VAL A 69 9.14 8.23 6.80
N ALA A 70 9.96 8.54 7.81
CA ALA A 70 9.47 9.05 9.08
C ALA A 70 8.75 10.41 8.93
N LYS A 71 9.20 11.27 8.01
CA LYS A 71 8.50 12.51 7.67
C LYS A 71 7.13 12.21 7.04
N GLN A 72 7.09 11.38 6.00
CA GLN A 72 5.85 11.02 5.33
C GLN A 72 4.85 10.35 6.29
N ALA A 73 5.33 9.50 7.20
CA ALA A 73 4.49 8.86 8.21
C ALA A 73 3.87 9.83 9.23
N ARG A 74 4.47 11.02 9.43
CA ARG A 74 3.88 12.09 10.27
C ARG A 74 2.90 12.97 9.51
N ASP A 75 3.16 13.20 8.23
CA ASP A 75 2.41 14.16 7.42
C ASP A 75 1.18 13.53 6.74
N ILE A 76 1.08 12.19 6.70
CA ILE A 76 -0.02 11.48 6.07
C ILE A 76 -1.32 11.51 6.90
N ASN A 77 -2.43 11.79 6.23
CA ASN A 77 -3.77 11.78 6.84
C ASN A 77 -4.47 10.41 6.74
N PHE A 78 -4.24 9.68 5.65
CA PHE A 78 -4.94 8.43 5.35
C PHE A 78 -3.99 7.24 5.36
N GLY A 79 -3.94 6.56 6.51
CA GLY A 79 -3.18 5.34 6.69
C GLY A 79 -1.82 5.55 7.35
N SER A 80 -0.96 4.56 7.18
CA SER A 80 0.36 4.51 7.78
C SER A 80 1.39 4.05 6.76
N VAL A 81 2.46 4.84 6.63
CA VAL A 81 3.63 4.50 5.84
C VAL A 81 4.62 3.76 6.73
N SER A 82 5.13 2.63 6.25
CA SER A 82 6.12 1.83 6.98
C SER A 82 7.27 1.40 6.08
N LEU A 83 8.46 1.35 6.68
CA LEU A 83 9.68 0.82 6.08
C LEU A 83 9.89 -0.60 6.58
N ARG A 84 10.21 -1.54 5.68
CA ARG A 84 10.52 -2.93 5.98
C ARG A 84 11.95 -3.24 5.53
N GLU A 85 12.86 -3.38 6.49
CA GLU A 85 14.25 -3.73 6.21
C GLU A 85 14.36 -5.18 5.73
N LYS A 86 15.17 -5.39 4.69
CA LYS A 86 15.55 -6.69 4.17
C LYS A 86 17.05 -6.88 4.38
N VAL A 87 17.37 -7.74 5.34
CA VAL A 87 18.76 -8.15 5.59
C VAL A 87 19.12 -9.25 4.60
N SER A 88 20.09 -9.00 3.72
CA SER A 88 20.52 -10.05 2.80
C SER A 88 21.33 -11.12 3.54
N GLU A 89 20.97 -12.40 3.40
CA GLU A 89 21.74 -13.50 4.01
C GLU A 89 23.18 -13.58 3.46
N LYS A 90 23.39 -13.16 2.21
CA LYS A 90 24.72 -13.06 1.58
C LYS A 90 25.61 -12.03 2.27
N ALA A 91 25.05 -10.98 2.85
CA ALA A 91 25.81 -10.04 3.63
C ALA A 91 26.31 -10.60 4.96
N ALA A 92 25.51 -11.45 5.62
CA ALA A 92 25.87 -12.08 6.88
C ALA A 92 27.02 -13.09 6.74
N ARG A 93 27.28 -13.60 5.53
CA ARG A 93 28.29 -14.65 5.25
C ARG A 93 29.57 -14.18 4.55
N ARG A 94 29.68 -12.91 4.13
CA ARG A 94 30.89 -12.41 3.45
C ARG A 94 31.95 -11.94 4.46
N SER A 95 33.02 -12.73 4.57
CA SER A 95 34.29 -12.38 5.25
C SER A 95 35.09 -11.27 4.54
N SER A 96 34.75 -10.91 3.30
CA SER A 96 35.34 -9.76 2.61
C SER A 96 34.74 -8.46 3.15
N GLY A 97 35.53 -7.58 3.78
CA GLY A 97 35.14 -6.34 4.49
C GLY A 97 34.38 -5.25 3.72
N ARG A 98 33.52 -5.59 2.74
CA ARG A 98 32.50 -4.73 2.16
C ARG A 98 31.16 -4.93 2.88
N PRO A 99 30.56 -3.87 3.43
CA PRO A 99 29.30 -3.96 4.15
C PRO A 99 28.20 -4.58 3.28
N ALA A 100 27.29 -5.27 3.96
CA ALA A 100 25.96 -5.59 3.48
C ALA A 100 25.31 -4.37 2.83
N SER A 101 24.83 -4.46 1.58
CA SER A 101 23.83 -3.50 1.12
C SER A 101 22.47 -3.98 1.63
N ASN A 102 22.08 -3.53 2.81
CA ASN A 102 20.71 -3.72 3.29
C ASN A 102 19.77 -2.94 2.37
N THR A 103 18.67 -3.56 1.98
CA THR A 103 17.60 -2.89 1.25
C THR A 103 16.38 -2.75 2.13
N ALA A 104 15.42 -1.92 1.72
CA ALA A 104 14.16 -1.81 2.39
C ALA A 104 13.03 -1.56 1.40
N ASP A 105 11.86 -2.06 1.75
CA ASP A 105 10.62 -1.80 1.04
C ASP A 105 9.81 -0.76 1.80
N VAL A 106 9.07 0.06 1.06
CA VAL A 106 8.19 1.08 1.65
C VAL A 106 6.76 0.80 1.21
N MET A 107 5.86 0.73 2.19
CA MET A 107 4.45 0.41 1.96
C MET A 107 3.53 1.35 2.73
N LEU A 108 2.42 1.72 2.10
CA LEU A 108 1.29 2.41 2.69
C LEU A 108 0.19 1.39 3.00
N ARG A 109 -0.31 1.40 4.24
CA ARG A 109 -1.47 0.60 4.64
C ARG A 109 -2.57 1.49 5.19
N TYR A 110 -3.79 1.24 4.75
CA TYR A 110 -4.98 1.88 5.30
C TYR A 110 -6.11 0.87 5.42
N ASN A 111 -6.78 0.85 6.57
CA ASN A 111 -7.97 0.03 6.79
C ASN A 111 -9.09 0.95 7.22
N PHE A 112 -10.25 0.84 6.60
CA PHE A 112 -11.39 1.70 6.90
C PHE A 112 -12.70 0.94 6.74
N PRO A 113 -13.77 1.31 7.47
CA PRO A 113 -15.08 0.68 7.31
C PRO A 113 -15.62 0.92 5.90
N GLY A 114 -15.99 -0.16 5.21
CA GLY A 114 -16.72 -0.05 3.94
C GLY A 114 -18.24 0.03 4.15
N THR A 115 -18.73 -0.46 5.29
CA THR A 115 -20.15 -0.36 5.68
C THR A 115 -20.58 1.10 5.76
N GLY A 116 -21.73 1.42 5.17
CA GLY A 116 -22.33 2.76 5.24
C GLY A 116 -21.76 3.79 4.24
N LEU A 117 -20.71 3.46 3.49
CA LEU A 117 -20.21 4.31 2.41
C LEU A 117 -21.01 4.07 1.12
N THR A 118 -21.33 5.15 0.41
CA THR A 118 -21.82 5.07 -0.98
C THR A 118 -20.69 4.67 -1.92
N ASP A 119 -21.03 4.23 -3.13
CA ASP A 119 -20.05 3.83 -4.15
C ASP A 119 -19.09 4.98 -4.50
N ASP A 120 -19.60 6.20 -4.65
CA ASP A 120 -18.78 7.38 -4.92
C ASP A 120 -17.86 7.75 -3.76
N ALA A 121 -18.34 7.65 -2.51
CA ALA A 121 -17.53 7.93 -1.33
C ALA A 121 -16.41 6.87 -1.17
N LEU A 122 -16.75 5.60 -1.38
CA LEU A 122 -15.81 4.48 -1.33
C LEU A 122 -14.72 4.64 -2.41
N ARG A 123 -15.11 4.91 -3.65
CA ARG A 123 -14.20 5.17 -4.77
C ARG A 123 -13.29 6.35 -4.46
N THR A 124 -13.85 7.47 -4.01
CA THR A 124 -13.09 8.69 -3.70
C THR A 124 -12.04 8.43 -2.62
N LEU A 125 -12.41 7.77 -1.52
CA LEU A 125 -11.48 7.48 -0.44
C LEU A 125 -10.32 6.58 -0.89
N ILE A 126 -10.60 5.57 -1.71
CA ILE A 126 -9.56 4.68 -2.25
C ILE A 126 -8.61 5.46 -3.17
N LEU A 127 -9.15 6.27 -4.08
CA LEU A 127 -8.33 7.08 -4.99
C LEU A 127 -7.45 8.08 -4.24
N LEU A 128 -7.95 8.71 -3.17
CA LEU A 128 -7.16 9.61 -2.32
C LEU A 128 -5.98 8.89 -1.67
N VAL A 129 -6.18 7.66 -1.20
CA VAL A 129 -5.11 6.85 -0.59
C VAL A 129 -4.08 6.43 -1.64
N LEU A 130 -4.54 5.96 -2.81
CA LEU A 130 -3.66 5.56 -3.91
C LEU A 130 -2.81 6.74 -4.41
N GLU A 131 -3.41 7.91 -4.55
CA GLU A 131 -2.73 9.14 -4.96
C GLU A 131 -1.71 9.61 -3.91
N THR A 132 -2.07 9.53 -2.63
CA THR A 132 -1.15 9.81 -1.53
C THR A 132 0.08 8.91 -1.61
N GLY A 133 -0.11 7.61 -1.86
CA GLY A 133 0.99 6.67 -2.04
C GLY A 133 1.85 6.97 -3.28
N ALA A 134 1.24 7.32 -4.41
CA ALA A 134 1.96 7.71 -5.63
C ALA A 134 2.81 8.97 -5.43
N THR A 135 2.27 9.97 -4.72
CA THR A 135 3.00 11.18 -4.33
C THR A 135 4.19 10.84 -3.43
N ILE A 136 4.00 9.98 -2.42
CA ILE A 136 5.09 9.54 -1.54
C ILE A 136 6.16 8.78 -2.32
N ARG A 137 5.77 7.85 -3.21
CA ARG A 137 6.70 7.14 -4.09
C ARG A 137 7.56 8.13 -4.86
N SER A 138 6.96 9.15 -5.47
CA SER A 138 7.69 10.16 -6.25
C SER A 138 8.74 10.89 -5.41
N ALA A 139 8.47 11.14 -4.12
CA ALA A 139 9.46 11.73 -3.20
C ALA A 139 10.57 10.76 -2.74
N LEU A 140 10.37 9.45 -2.87
CA LEU A 140 11.33 8.42 -2.48
C LEU A 140 12.26 8.00 -3.62
N VAL A 141 11.74 7.96 -4.86
CA VAL A 141 12.47 7.42 -6.03
C VAL A 141 12.71 8.42 -7.17
N GLY A 142 12.10 9.60 -7.10
CA GLY A 142 12.38 10.74 -8.00
C GLY A 142 13.51 11.62 -7.48
#